data_AF-A0A8T4Z3Q1-F1
#
_entry.id   AF-A0A8T4Z3Q1-F1
#
_cell.length_a   1.000
_cell.length_b   1.000
_cell.length_c   1.000
_cell.angle_alpha   90.00
_cell.angle_beta   90.00
_cell.angle_gamma   90.00
#
_symmetry.space_group_name_H-M   'P 1'
#
loop_
_entity.id
_entity.type
_entity.pdbx_description
1 polymer ?
#
loop_
_entity_poly.entity_id
_entity_poly.type
_entity_poly.pdbx_seq_one_letter_code
_entity_poly.pdbx_strand_id
1 'polypeptide(L)'
;MASFEVPKRLRPSLPFVPSPPEVVKKMLELALPSREEILMDLGCGDGRILISAAKDYGCTALGIEKNRALVELARRRASLAKPGSVRVLWADLFEADFSKAQVLTLYL
;
A
#
# COMPACT_ATOMS: atom_id res chain seq x y z
N MET A 1 20.93 -4.61 26.41
CA MET A 1 20.30 -4.35 25.09
C MET A 1 20.39 -2.86 24.84
N ALA A 2 21.12 -2.44 23.81
CA ALA A 2 21.26 -1.02 23.50
C ALA A 2 19.92 -0.50 22.97
N SER A 3 19.36 0.49 23.67
CA SER A 3 18.16 1.20 23.23
C SER A 3 18.53 2.11 22.07
N PHE A 4 18.02 1.80 20.87
CA PHE A 4 18.10 2.71 19.74
C PHE A 4 16.99 3.74 19.88
N GLU A 5 17.32 4.95 20.34
CA GLU A 5 16.39 6.08 20.28
C GLU A 5 16.44 6.68 18.87
N VAL A 6 15.31 6.62 18.16
CA VAL A 6 15.13 7.29 16.87
C VAL A 6 14.73 8.75 17.17
N PRO A 7 15.52 9.76 16.76
CA PRO A 7 15.17 11.16 17.00
C PRO A 7 13.84 11.50 16.31
N LYS A 8 12.96 12.28 16.96
CA LYS A 8 11.79 12.89 16.30
C LYS A 8 12.28 13.88 15.24
N ARG A 9 12.41 13.43 13.99
CA ARG A 9 12.81 14.25 12.84
C ARG A 9 11.57 14.87 12.19
N LEU A 10 11.72 16.12 11.73
CA LEU A 10 10.87 16.64 10.65
C LEU A 10 10.87 15.62 9.52
N ARG A 11 9.68 15.16 9.12
CA ARG A 11 9.52 14.16 8.06
C ARG A 11 9.34 14.89 6.74
N PRO A 12 10.38 15.01 5.89
CA PRO A 12 10.24 15.64 4.58
C PRO A 12 9.19 14.91 3.75
N SER A 13 8.49 15.63 2.88
CA SER A 13 7.60 15.01 1.91
C SER A 13 8.42 14.15 0.95
N LEU A 14 8.13 12.85 0.89
CA LEU A 14 8.77 11.94 -0.04
C LEU A 14 8.18 12.17 -1.45
N PRO A 15 9.01 12.19 -2.50
CA PRO A 15 8.53 12.31 -3.87
C PRO A 15 7.77 11.03 -4.26
N PHE A 16 6.74 11.18 -5.08
CA PHE A 16 6.05 10.02 -5.65
C PHE A 16 6.84 9.46 -6.84
N VAL A 17 7.53 8.35 -6.62
CA VAL A 17 8.12 7.52 -7.67
C VAL A 17 7.49 6.15 -7.56
N PRO A 18 6.72 5.68 -8.56
CA PRO A 18 6.05 4.41 -8.40
C PRO A 18 6.93 3.21 -8.75
N SER A 19 6.71 2.07 -8.09
CA SER A 19 7.34 0.80 -8.44
C SER A 19 7.00 0.39 -9.88
N PRO A 20 7.98 0.00 -10.72
CA PRO A 20 7.71 -0.51 -12.05
C PRO A 20 6.78 -1.76 -12.03
N PRO A 21 5.88 -1.95 -13.00
CA PRO A 21 4.92 -3.06 -13.01
C PRO A 21 5.54 -4.45 -12.85
N GLU A 22 6.71 -4.68 -13.43
CA GLU A 22 7.48 -5.91 -13.34
C GLU A 22 7.99 -6.18 -11.92
N VAL A 23 8.36 -5.12 -11.19
CA VAL A 23 8.77 -5.21 -9.79
C VAL A 23 7.54 -5.51 -8.92
N VAL A 24 6.41 -4.82 -9.17
CA VAL A 24 5.15 -5.10 -8.46
C VAL A 24 4.73 -6.55 -8.65
N LYS A 25 4.78 -7.05 -9.89
CA LYS A 25 4.50 -8.45 -10.18
C LYS A 25 5.42 -9.37 -9.37
N LYS A 26 6.72 -9.08 -9.34
CA LYS A 26 7.68 -9.92 -8.63
C LYS A 26 7.49 -9.89 -7.11
N MET A 27 7.17 -8.73 -6.55
CA MET A 27 6.83 -8.58 -5.13
C MET A 27 5.65 -9.47 -4.75
N LEU A 28 4.58 -9.45 -5.56
CA LEU A 28 3.38 -10.24 -5.30
C LEU A 28 3.61 -11.74 -5.52
N GLU A 29 4.43 -12.13 -6.51
CA GLU A 29 4.86 -13.53 -6.71
C GLU A 29 5.68 -14.07 -5.53
N LEU A 30 6.43 -13.22 -4.83
CA LEU A 30 7.19 -13.61 -3.65
C LEU A 30 6.31 -13.70 -2.41
N ALA A 31 5.35 -12.78 -2.27
CA ALA A 31 4.45 -12.73 -1.13
C ALA A 31 3.33 -13.78 -1.21
N LEU A 32 2.87 -14.13 -2.42
CA LEU A 32 1.77 -15.06 -2.69
C LEU A 32 0.52 -14.81 -1.82
N PRO A 33 -0.04 -13.59 -1.79
CA PRO A 33 -1.20 -13.30 -0.96
C PRO A 33 -2.40 -14.18 -1.35
N SER A 34 -3.13 -14.68 -0.36
CA SER A 34 -4.34 -15.49 -0.60
C SER A 34 -5.61 -14.61 -0.66
N ARG A 35 -6.73 -15.19 -1.11
CA ARG A 35 -8.02 -14.48 -1.19
C ARG A 35 -8.61 -14.15 0.19
N GLU A 36 -8.21 -14.91 1.20
CA GLU A 36 -8.62 -14.80 2.59
C GLU A 36 -7.78 -13.76 3.35
N GLU A 37 -6.67 -13.31 2.76
CA GLU A 37 -5.74 -12.38 3.37
C GLU A 37 -6.02 -10.91 3.02
N ILE A 38 -5.61 -10.06 3.95
CA ILE A 38 -5.54 -8.62 3.79
C ILE A 38 -4.09 -8.24 3.44
N LEU A 39 -3.92 -7.72 2.24
CA LEU A 39 -2.69 -7.05 1.82
C LEU A 39 -2.80 -5.55 2.14
N MET A 40 -1.83 -5.02 2.89
CA MET A 40 -1.71 -3.59 3.14
C MET A 40 -0.49 -3.00 2.43
N ASP A 41 -0.68 -1.89 1.73
CA ASP A 41 0.39 -1.14 1.08
C ASP A 41 0.58 0.21 1.76
N LEU A 42 1.75 0.39 2.39
CA LEU A 42 2.07 1.59 3.17
C LEU A 42 2.75 2.62 2.25
N GLY A 43 2.10 3.76 2.02
CA GLY A 43 2.52 4.71 0.98
C GLY A 43 2.07 4.26 -0.40
N CYS A 44 0.80 3.89 -0.55
CA CYS A 44 0.33 3.15 -1.73
C CYS A 44 0.32 3.96 -3.05
N GLY A 45 0.56 5.27 -2.99
CA GLY A 45 0.66 6.12 -4.16
C GLY A 45 -0.54 6.03 -5.09
N ASP A 46 -0.31 5.60 -6.34
CA ASP A 46 -1.35 5.45 -7.36
C ASP A 46 -2.16 4.14 -7.28
N GLY A 47 -1.93 3.34 -6.22
CA GLY A 47 -2.65 2.12 -5.90
C GLY A 47 -2.27 0.90 -6.75
N ARG A 48 -1.20 0.96 -7.55
CA ARG A 48 -0.87 -0.14 -8.48
C ARG A 48 -0.64 -1.48 -7.81
N ILE A 49 0.01 -1.54 -6.64
CA ILE A 49 0.24 -2.79 -5.91
C ILE A 49 -1.09 -3.36 -5.44
N LEU A 50 -1.96 -2.52 -4.85
CA LEU A 50 -3.29 -2.93 -4.41
C LEU A 50 -4.15 -3.47 -5.55
N ILE A 51 -4.13 -2.78 -6.69
CA ILE A 51 -4.92 -3.17 -7.87
C ILE A 51 -4.41 -4.49 -8.44
N SER A 52 -3.09 -4.67 -8.57
CA SER A 52 -2.49 -5.92 -9.02
C SER A 52 -2.80 -7.06 -8.04
N ALA A 53 -2.65 -6.84 -6.74
CA ALA A 53 -2.95 -7.84 -5.72
C ALA A 53 -4.42 -8.30 -5.78
N ALA A 54 -5.35 -7.34 -5.79
CA ALA A 54 -6.79 -7.66 -5.88
C ALA A 54 -7.20 -8.29 -7.22
N LYS A 55 -6.50 -7.99 -8.32
CA LYS A 55 -6.78 -8.58 -9.65
C LYS A 55 -6.22 -9.98 -9.79
N ASP A 56 -4.94 -10.14 -9.46
CA ASP A 56 -4.17 -11.34 -9.81
C ASP A 56 -4.30 -12.42 -8.74
N TYR A 57 -4.50 -12.01 -7.47
CA TYR A 57 -4.59 -12.91 -6.32
C TYR A 57 -5.95 -12.90 -5.63
N GLY A 58 -6.79 -11.90 -5.90
CA GLY A 58 -8.16 -11.82 -5.37
C GLY A 58 -8.23 -11.51 -3.87
N CYS A 59 -7.14 -11.09 -3.26
CA CYS A 59 -7.08 -10.67 -1.86
C CYS A 59 -7.82 -9.35 -1.63
N THR A 60 -8.13 -9.05 -0.37
CA THR A 60 -8.59 -7.71 0.01
C THR A 60 -7.38 -6.80 0.14
N ALA A 61 -7.38 -5.65 -0.54
CA ALA A 61 -6.23 -4.75 -0.55
C ALA A 61 -6.57 -3.40 0.10
N LEU A 62 -5.74 -2.95 1.05
CA LEU A 62 -5.90 -1.67 1.76
C LEU A 62 -4.63 -0.81 1.62
N GLY A 63 -4.78 0.38 1.04
CA GLY A 63 -3.69 1.35 0.94
C GLY A 63 -3.73 2.41 2.02
N ILE A 64 -2.57 2.81 2.52
CA ILE A 64 -2.37 4.03 3.31
C ILE A 64 -1.59 5.03 2.46
N GLU A 65 -2.10 6.25 2.29
CA GLU A 65 -1.42 7.30 1.55
C GLU A 65 -1.67 8.67 2.18
N LYS A 66 -0.62 9.48 2.31
CA LYS A 66 -0.67 10.80 2.95
C LYS A 66 -1.01 11.92 1.98
N ASN A 67 -0.67 11.76 0.71
CA ASN A 67 -0.97 12.71 -0.36
C ASN A 67 -2.41 12.52 -0.86
N ARG A 68 -3.26 13.52 -0.60
CA ARG A 68 -4.68 13.49 -0.97
C ARG A 68 -4.92 13.30 -2.48
N ALA A 69 -4.09 13.89 -3.34
CA ALA A 69 -4.24 13.73 -4.79
C ALA A 69 -3.96 12.29 -5.24
N LEU A 70 -2.99 11.62 -4.61
CA LEU A 70 -2.69 10.21 -4.87
C LEU A 70 -3.80 9.30 -4.34
N VAL A 71 -4.36 9.59 -3.17
CA VAL A 71 -5.55 8.88 -2.64
C VAL A 71 -6.72 8.94 -3.63
N GLU A 72 -7.02 10.13 -4.15
CA GLU A 72 -8.11 10.33 -5.12
C GLU A 72 -7.83 9.56 -6.43
N LEU A 73 -6.59 9.62 -6.94
CA LEU A 73 -6.17 8.86 -8.10
C LEU A 73 -6.28 7.35 -7.89
N ALA A 74 -5.77 6.83 -6.78
CA ALA A 74 -5.80 5.41 -6.45
C ALA A 74 -7.22 4.89 -6.32
N ARG A 75 -8.10 5.62 -5.61
CA ARG A 75 -9.53 5.28 -5.49
C ARG A 75 -10.22 5.24 -6.86
N ARG A 76 -9.97 6.22 -7.73
CA ARG A 76 -10.52 6.24 -9.09
C ARG A 76 -10.02 5.07 -9.93
N ARG A 77 -8.73 4.73 -9.85
CA ARG A 77 -8.18 3.58 -10.59
C ARG A 77 -8.73 2.27 -10.05
N ALA A 78 -8.81 2.12 -8.73
CA ALA A 78 -9.38 0.96 -8.06
C ALA A 78 -10.86 0.76 -8.43
N SER A 79 -11.69 1.80 -8.45
CA SER A 79 -13.09 1.67 -8.83
C SER A 79 -13.30 1.25 -10.28
N LEU A 80 -12.43 1.68 -11.19
CA LEU A 80 -12.46 1.25 -12.60
C LEU A 80 -11.93 -0.17 -12.80
N ALA A 81 -10.97 -0.58 -11.97
CA ALA A 81 -10.21 -1.82 -12.15
C ALA A 81 -10.79 -3.02 -11.39
N LYS A 82 -11.21 -2.81 -10.13
CA LYS A 82 -11.75 -3.84 -9.23
C LYS A 82 -12.64 -3.22 -8.12
N PRO A 83 -13.89 -2.85 -8.44
CA PRO A 83 -14.81 -2.26 -7.46
C PRO A 83 -14.97 -3.14 -6.21
N GLY A 84 -14.85 -2.55 -5.03
CA GLY A 84 -15.15 -3.20 -3.74
C GLY A 84 -14.00 -4.00 -3.11
N SER A 85 -13.01 -4.45 -3.87
CA SER A 85 -11.87 -5.26 -3.35
C SER A 85 -10.66 -4.42 -2.91
N VAL A 86 -10.61 -3.14 -3.29
CA VAL A 86 -9.52 -2.22 -2.96
C VAL A 86 -10.08 -1.03 -2.19
N ARG A 87 -9.46 -0.71 -1.05
CA ARG A 87 -9.74 0.47 -0.24
C ARG A 87 -8.47 1.29 -0.06
N VAL A 88 -8.60 2.62 0.00
CA VAL A 88 -7.47 3.51 0.24
C VAL A 88 -7.86 4.50 1.32
N LEU A 89 -7.06 4.60 2.37
CA LEU A 89 -7.22 5.53 3.47
C LEU A 89 -6.27 6.71 3.28
N TRP A 90 -6.81 7.91 3.46
CA TRP A 90 -5.98 9.10 3.57
C TRP A 90 -5.48 9.19 5.02
N ALA A 91 -4.23 8.81 5.24
CA ALA A 91 -3.64 8.75 6.57
C ALA A 91 -2.11 8.80 6.49
N ASP A 92 -1.48 9.13 7.62
CA ASP A 92 -0.04 8.99 7.79
C ASP A 92 0.27 7.54 8.19
N LEU A 93 1.18 6.86 7.46
CA LEU A 93 1.53 5.47 7.71
C LEU A 93 2.07 5.23 9.12
N PHE A 94 2.69 6.25 9.73
CA PHE A 94 3.26 6.14 11.07
C PHE A 94 2.19 6.19 12.18
N GLU A 95 0.97 6.57 11.83
CA GLU A 95 -0.17 6.64 12.75
C GLU A 95 -1.24 5.57 12.41
N ALA A 96 -1.05 4.81 11.33
CA ALA A 96 -2.00 3.81 10.87
C ALA A 96 -1.83 2.49 11.64
N ASP A 97 -2.95 1.84 11.98
CA ASP A 97 -2.97 0.48 12.50
C ASP A 97 -2.99 -0.54 11.35
N PHE A 98 -1.90 -1.27 11.20
CA PHE A 98 -1.73 -2.35 10.23
C PHE A 98 -1.62 -3.72 10.89
N SER A 99 -2.02 -3.87 12.17
CA SER A 99 -2.01 -5.15 12.90
C SER A 99 -2.86 -6.25 12.26
N LYS A 100 -3.81 -5.86 11.40
CA LYS A 100 -4.71 -6.77 10.68
C LYS A 100 -4.15 -7.22 9.33
N ALA A 101 -2.99 -6.74 8.89
CA ALA A 101 -2.37 -7.17 7.65
C ALA A 101 -1.77 -8.57 7.80
N GLN A 102 -2.00 -9.44 6.81
CA GLN A 102 -1.26 -10.70 6.67
C GLN A 102 -0.06 -10.50 5.73
N VAL A 103 -0.22 -9.64 4.74
CA VAL A 103 0.84 -9.23 3.81
C VAL A 103 1.00 -7.72 3.85
N LEU A 104 2.24 -7.26 3.90
CA LEU A 104 2.57 -5.83 3.92
C LEU A 104 3.58 -5.52 2.81
N THR A 105 3.28 -4.51 1.99
CA THR A 105 4.20 -3.98 0.98
C THR A 105 4.58 -2.54 1.31
N LEU A 106 5.80 -2.17 0.94
CA LEU A 106 6.38 -0.86 1.24
C LEU A 106 7.37 -0.46 0.16
N TYR A 107 7.18 0.74 -0.40
CA TYR A 107 8.17 1.47 -1.20
C TYR A 107 7.92 2.97 -0.99
N LEU A 108 8.91 3.68 -0.43
CA LEU A 108 8.80 5.06 0.05
C LEU A 108 9.91 5.94 -0.51
#